data_AF-A0A9D1M6Q6-F1
#
_entry.id   AF-A0A9D1M6Q6-F1
#
_cell.length_a   1.000
_cell.length_b   1.000
_cell.length_c   1.000
_cell.angle_alpha   90.00
_cell.angle_beta   90.00
_cell.angle_gamma   90.00
#
_symmetry.space_group_name_H-M   'P 1'
#
loop_
_entity.id
_entity.type
_entity.pdbx_description
1 polymer ?
#
loop_
_entity_poly.entity_id
_entity_poly.type
_entity_poly.pdbx_seq_one_letter_code
_entity_poly.pdbx_strand_id
1 'polypeptide(L)'
;MKNGPLLFLLLGFLLALSACGGDKRSYIADFDIKDLGNNPLYAVHKSYDGKIRIDTVWPKNNFFRVKGEADSLSRIDLYSTGFNRLFSLYIQNGDHIEVDGQIEKLSSAKIKGGGINNDIADFYQEHAAMMKTRDSLLQRLALTPPENRKEYTACQNISDSLSREIGRAVATYADRNRRSAATVALVAENMLLPENLPLCDSVMQLLSPKAKQDNPVARREIEQFLKESYDIASDTLFKGFSLKNEKDSTVRIDSLYGKPAVLHFWSASLPKNGANNSWLNDATFHFPDSAIHIISIAFDLDTALWKQNLRNNPYRGTKLIEPRRFNSAIAQEYGIRQLPNNVVIDRQGRIVGRNLKSTEMAALLQEISRTRVEPTDSIPH
;
A
#
# COMPACT_ATOMS: atom_id res chain seq x y z
N MET A 1 -43.21 -56.96 30.39
CA MET A 1 -42.85 -55.56 30.67
C MET A 1 -41.34 -55.43 30.66
N LYS A 2 -40.84 -54.64 29.69
CA LYS A 2 -39.55 -53.94 29.55
C LYS A 2 -38.24 -54.64 29.94
N ASN A 3 -37.51 -55.00 28.89
CA ASN A 3 -36.06 -55.10 28.79
C ASN A 3 -35.39 -53.74 29.11
N GLY A 4 -34.17 -53.76 29.67
CA GLY A 4 -33.28 -52.60 29.73
C GLY A 4 -31.82 -53.06 29.58
N PRO A 5 -31.08 -52.62 28.54
CA PRO A 5 -29.66 -52.91 28.41
C PRO A 5 -28.77 -51.67 28.63
N LEU A 6 -27.46 -51.97 28.68
CA LEU A 6 -26.32 -51.14 28.27
C LEU A 6 -25.68 -50.17 29.29
N LEU A 7 -24.66 -50.70 29.98
CA LEU A 7 -23.24 -50.39 29.73
C LEU A 7 -22.99 -49.14 28.86
N PHE A 8 -22.50 -48.04 29.45
CA PHE A 8 -21.57 -47.05 28.89
C PHE A 8 -21.52 -45.84 29.83
N LEU A 9 -20.51 -45.74 30.70
CA LEU A 9 -20.14 -44.48 31.36
C LEU A 9 -18.77 -44.61 32.02
N LEU A 10 -17.73 -44.77 31.20
CA LEU A 10 -16.33 -44.61 31.61
C LEU A 10 -15.45 -44.43 30.37
N LEU A 11 -15.71 -43.37 29.60
CA LEU A 11 -14.76 -42.84 28.61
C LEU A 11 -15.08 -41.37 28.37
N GLY A 12 -14.61 -40.49 29.25
CA GLY A 12 -14.94 -39.07 29.18
C GLY A 12 -13.99 -38.21 29.99
N PHE A 13 -12.69 -38.52 30.00
CA PHE A 13 -11.69 -37.60 30.55
C PHE A 13 -10.27 -37.97 30.09
N LEU A 14 -9.94 -37.74 28.81
CA LEU A 14 -8.55 -37.68 28.34
C LEU A 14 -8.52 -37.22 26.87
N LEU A 15 -8.66 -35.92 26.65
CA LEU A 15 -8.24 -35.21 25.42
C LEU A 15 -8.38 -33.70 25.65
N ALA A 16 -7.55 -33.15 26.55
CA ALA A 16 -7.44 -31.69 26.73
C ALA A 16 -6.03 -31.26 27.16
N LEU A 17 -4.98 -31.95 26.69
CA LEU A 17 -3.58 -31.55 26.91
C LEU A 17 -2.71 -31.87 25.69
N SER A 18 -2.93 -31.16 24.58
CA SER A 18 -1.93 -31.02 23.52
C SER A 18 -2.10 -29.70 22.79
N ALA A 19 -2.06 -28.59 23.53
CA ALA A 19 -2.04 -27.23 22.97
C ALA A 19 -0.87 -26.44 23.56
N CYS A 20 0.32 -27.05 23.60
CA CYS A 20 1.59 -26.39 23.89
C CYS A 20 2.70 -27.15 23.15
N GLY A 21 2.61 -27.14 21.82
CA GLY A 21 3.56 -27.78 20.93
C GLY A 21 3.40 -27.29 19.50
N GLY A 22 3.12 -25.99 19.33
CA GLY A 22 3.11 -25.37 18.01
C GLY A 22 4.50 -25.48 17.39
N ASP A 23 4.54 -25.71 16.08
CA ASP A 23 5.79 -25.65 15.32
C ASP A 23 6.38 -24.24 15.43
N LYS A 24 7.44 -24.09 16.25
CA LYS A 24 8.12 -22.81 16.45
C LYS A 24 8.87 -22.31 15.21
N ARG A 25 8.86 -23.06 14.10
CA ARG A 25 9.50 -22.68 12.83
C ARG A 25 8.53 -22.11 11.82
N SER A 26 7.22 -22.14 12.10
CA SER A 26 6.21 -21.58 11.21
C SER A 26 5.15 -20.80 11.98
N TYR A 27 4.40 -19.96 11.29
CA TYR A 27 3.19 -19.35 11.80
C TYR A 27 1.96 -19.96 11.13
N ILE A 28 0.83 -19.88 11.81
CA ILE A 28 -0.49 -20.24 11.28
C ILE A 28 -1.45 -19.08 11.55
N ALA A 29 -2.14 -18.62 10.52
CA ALA A 29 -3.23 -17.65 10.64
C ALA A 29 -4.51 -18.24 10.02
N ASP A 30 -5.52 -18.40 10.87
CA ASP A 30 -6.86 -18.90 10.52
C ASP A 30 -7.83 -17.73 10.41
N PHE A 31 -8.55 -17.66 9.29
CA PHE A 31 -9.52 -16.60 9.01
C PHE A 31 -10.90 -17.20 8.82
N ASP A 32 -11.87 -16.76 9.60
CA ASP A 32 -13.30 -17.01 9.42
C ASP A 32 -13.99 -15.66 9.14
N ILE A 33 -14.19 -15.37 7.84
CA ILE A 33 -14.69 -14.07 7.37
C ILE A 33 -16.06 -14.25 6.74
N LYS A 34 -17.10 -13.84 7.47
CA LYS A 34 -18.48 -13.91 7.00
C LYS A 34 -18.68 -13.05 5.74
N ASP A 35 -19.53 -13.56 4.85
CA ASP A 35 -19.91 -12.94 3.58
C ASP A 35 -18.73 -12.66 2.63
N LEU A 36 -17.60 -13.36 2.82
CA LEU A 36 -16.42 -13.21 1.96
C LEU A 36 -16.68 -13.67 0.51
N GLY A 37 -17.61 -14.61 0.35
CA GLY A 37 -17.84 -15.30 -0.93
C GLY A 37 -16.72 -16.30 -1.25
N ASN A 38 -16.65 -16.71 -2.51
CA ASN A 38 -15.74 -17.77 -2.98
C ASN A 38 -14.63 -17.26 -3.92
N ASN A 39 -14.50 -15.94 -4.07
CA ASN A 39 -13.44 -15.36 -4.89
C ASN A 39 -12.07 -15.60 -4.23
N PRO A 40 -11.02 -15.91 -5.00
CA PRO A 40 -9.69 -16.03 -4.44
C PRO A 40 -9.22 -14.68 -3.87
N LEU A 41 -8.39 -14.74 -2.84
CA LEU A 41 -7.69 -13.58 -2.29
C LEU A 41 -6.19 -13.73 -2.52
N TYR A 42 -5.48 -12.60 -2.57
CA TYR A 42 -4.03 -12.59 -2.54
C TYR A 42 -3.54 -12.33 -1.11
N ALA A 43 -2.68 -13.19 -0.60
CA ALA A 43 -1.94 -12.98 0.64
C ALA A 43 -0.54 -12.47 0.28
N VAL A 44 -0.29 -11.18 0.55
CA VAL A 44 0.97 -10.52 0.24
C VAL A 44 1.81 -10.47 1.51
N HIS A 45 2.85 -11.30 1.56
CA HIS A 45 3.80 -11.39 2.65
C HIS A 45 4.88 -10.33 2.47
N LYS A 46 5.05 -9.48 3.47
CA LYS A 46 6.08 -8.44 3.55
C LYS A 46 6.99 -8.74 4.73
N SER A 47 8.23 -9.07 4.41
CA SER A 47 9.26 -9.34 5.41
C SER A 47 10.06 -8.07 5.74
N TYR A 48 10.78 -8.09 6.86
CA TYR A 48 11.56 -6.94 7.32
C TYR A 48 12.68 -6.53 6.34
N ASP A 49 13.23 -7.48 5.59
CA ASP A 49 14.28 -7.23 4.60
C ASP A 49 13.73 -6.65 3.28
N GLY A 50 12.41 -6.46 3.20
CA GLY A 50 11.72 -5.86 2.06
C GLY A 50 11.37 -6.88 0.98
N LYS A 51 11.63 -8.17 1.17
CA LYS A 51 11.15 -9.20 0.24
C LYS A 51 9.64 -9.33 0.32
N ILE A 52 9.05 -9.46 -0.85
CA ILE A 52 7.62 -9.69 -1.04
C ILE A 52 7.39 -11.05 -1.68
N ARG A 53 6.47 -11.80 -1.08
CA ARG A 53 5.96 -13.06 -1.61
C ARG A 53 4.45 -12.98 -1.69
N ILE A 54 3.87 -13.43 -2.79
CA ILE A 54 2.42 -13.38 -3.00
C ILE A 54 1.92 -14.81 -3.13
N ASP A 55 0.97 -15.17 -2.27
CA ASP A 55 0.21 -16.41 -2.36
C ASP A 55 -1.22 -16.13 -2.79
N THR A 56 -1.87 -17.11 -3.40
CA THR A 56 -3.31 -17.09 -3.66
C THR A 56 -4.00 -18.04 -2.69
N VAL A 57 -4.95 -17.52 -1.92
CA VAL A 57 -5.77 -18.31 -0.99
C VAL A 57 -7.19 -18.44 -1.53
N TRP A 58 -7.79 -19.60 -1.28
CA TRP A 58 -9.10 -19.97 -1.79
C TRP A 58 -10.04 -20.22 -0.61
N PRO A 59 -10.88 -19.24 -0.24
CA PRO A 59 -11.86 -19.41 0.83
C PRO A 59 -12.82 -20.57 0.55
N LYS A 60 -13.15 -21.32 1.61
CA LYS A 60 -14.18 -22.36 1.60
C LYS A 60 -15.07 -22.18 2.81
N ASN A 61 -16.36 -21.96 2.60
CA ASN A 61 -17.33 -21.71 3.66
C ASN A 61 -16.87 -20.60 4.63
N ASN A 62 -16.50 -19.43 4.08
CA ASN A 62 -15.95 -18.28 4.81
C ASN A 62 -14.56 -18.49 5.44
N PHE A 63 -14.03 -19.71 5.42
CA PHE A 63 -12.77 -20.06 6.06
C PHE A 63 -11.60 -20.15 5.09
N PHE A 64 -10.43 -19.66 5.50
CA PHE A 64 -9.15 -19.98 4.87
C PHE A 64 -8.01 -19.90 5.89
N ARG A 65 -6.90 -20.58 5.57
CA ARG A 65 -5.69 -20.62 6.38
C ARG A 65 -4.51 -20.09 5.58
N VAL A 66 -3.69 -19.26 6.22
CA VAL A 66 -2.36 -18.88 5.74
C VAL A 66 -1.32 -19.52 6.66
N LYS A 67 -0.36 -20.24 6.08
CA LYS A 67 0.78 -20.84 6.79
C LYS A 67 2.06 -20.41 6.09
N GLY A 68 3.12 -20.15 6.85
CA GLY A 68 4.44 -19.86 6.30
C GLY A 68 5.49 -19.70 7.37
N GLU A 69 6.64 -19.15 6.99
CA GLU A 69 7.77 -18.88 7.87
C GLU A 69 8.07 -17.38 7.90
N ALA A 70 8.39 -16.86 9.07
CA ALA A 70 8.78 -15.48 9.32
C ALA A 70 9.69 -15.40 10.57
N ASP A 71 11.00 -15.38 10.34
CA ASP A 71 12.01 -15.37 11.42
C ASP A 71 12.01 -14.09 12.27
N SER A 72 11.35 -13.04 11.79
CA SER A 72 11.07 -11.82 12.53
C SER A 72 9.64 -11.37 12.25
N LEU A 73 9.12 -10.49 13.11
CA LEU A 73 7.82 -9.88 12.92
C LEU A 73 7.70 -9.27 11.51
N SER A 74 6.78 -9.83 10.75
CA SER A 74 6.48 -9.57 9.34
C SER A 74 4.99 -9.23 9.20
N ARG A 75 4.55 -8.81 8.01
CA ARG A 75 3.14 -8.49 7.76
C ARG A 75 2.57 -9.28 6.60
N ILE A 76 1.33 -9.75 6.73
CA ILE A 76 0.50 -10.26 5.64
C ILE A 76 -0.57 -9.22 5.36
N ASP A 77 -0.60 -8.72 4.13
CA ASP A 77 -1.70 -7.91 3.62
C ASP A 77 -2.61 -8.80 2.75
N LEU A 78 -3.89 -8.90 3.09
CA LEU A 78 -4.89 -9.59 2.27
C LEU A 78 -5.49 -8.63 1.24
N TYR A 79 -5.57 -9.08 -0.01
CA TYR A 79 -6.13 -8.30 -1.11
C TYR A 79 -7.22 -9.07 -1.84
N SER A 80 -8.22 -8.33 -2.34
CA SER A 80 -9.17 -8.87 -3.33
C SER A 80 -8.48 -9.09 -4.68
N THR A 81 -9.15 -9.80 -5.59
CA THR A 81 -8.71 -9.92 -7.00
C THR A 81 -8.59 -8.57 -7.71
N GLY A 82 -9.31 -7.55 -7.23
CA GLY A 82 -9.20 -6.15 -7.66
C GLY A 82 -8.03 -5.38 -7.04
N PHE A 83 -7.11 -6.07 -6.34
CA PHE A 83 -5.95 -5.49 -5.64
C PHE A 83 -6.30 -4.39 -4.64
N ASN A 84 -7.51 -4.42 -4.07
CA ASN A 84 -7.87 -3.59 -2.93
C ASN A 84 -7.45 -4.32 -1.65
N ARG A 85 -6.68 -3.64 -0.79
CA ARG A 85 -6.26 -4.21 0.50
C ARG A 85 -7.49 -4.32 1.40
N LEU A 86 -7.75 -5.52 1.90
CA LEU A 86 -8.90 -5.85 2.75
C LEU A 86 -8.51 -5.86 4.23
N PHE A 87 -7.31 -6.35 4.56
CA PHE A 87 -6.88 -6.57 5.93
C PHE A 87 -5.36 -6.65 6.02
N SER A 88 -4.79 -6.34 7.19
CA SER A 88 -3.36 -6.52 7.48
C SER A 88 -3.22 -7.31 8.78
N LEU A 89 -2.26 -8.23 8.84
CA LEU A 89 -1.97 -9.04 10.02
C LEU A 89 -0.46 -9.16 10.23
N TYR A 90 0.02 -8.96 11.45
CA TYR A 90 1.43 -9.19 11.78
C TYR A 90 1.66 -10.63 12.20
N ILE A 91 2.80 -11.20 11.81
CA ILE A 91 3.08 -12.62 11.95
C ILE A 91 4.56 -12.85 12.21
N GLN A 92 4.86 -13.87 13.02
CA GLN A 92 6.20 -14.41 13.23
C GLN A 92 6.12 -15.90 13.58
N ASN A 93 7.23 -16.61 13.38
CA ASN A 93 7.33 -18.03 13.71
C ASN A 93 6.90 -18.33 15.16
N GLY A 94 6.07 -19.35 15.33
CA GLY A 94 5.44 -19.73 16.60
C GLY A 94 4.05 -19.12 16.82
N ASP A 95 3.61 -18.18 15.98
CA ASP A 95 2.25 -17.63 16.09
C ASP A 95 1.19 -18.64 15.63
N HIS A 96 0.11 -18.75 16.41
CA HIS A 96 -1.19 -19.24 15.94
C HIS A 96 -2.20 -18.13 16.17
N ILE A 97 -2.76 -17.61 15.08
CA ILE A 97 -3.66 -16.47 15.07
C ILE A 97 -5.03 -16.91 14.53
N GLU A 98 -6.09 -16.49 15.21
CA GLU A 98 -7.46 -16.65 14.75
C GLU A 98 -8.05 -15.25 14.47
N VAL A 99 -8.65 -15.07 13.29
CA VAL A 99 -9.32 -13.85 12.86
C VAL A 99 -10.78 -14.16 12.56
N ASP A 100 -11.69 -13.59 13.35
CA ASP A 100 -13.15 -13.68 13.16
C ASP A 100 -13.68 -12.31 12.73
N GLY A 101 -14.26 -12.25 11.53
CA GLY A 101 -14.71 -11.00 10.95
C GLY A 101 -15.88 -11.16 9.98
N GLN A 102 -16.27 -10.03 9.40
CA GLN A 102 -17.26 -9.95 8.34
C GLN A 102 -16.77 -8.92 7.32
N ILE A 103 -16.95 -9.20 6.03
CA ILE A 103 -16.32 -8.42 4.95
C ILE A 103 -16.59 -6.91 5.05
N GLU A 104 -17.80 -6.49 5.42
CA GLU A 104 -18.21 -5.07 5.51
C GLU A 104 -17.59 -4.30 6.70
N LYS A 105 -16.99 -5.00 7.67
CA LYS A 105 -16.39 -4.42 8.88
C LYS A 105 -15.06 -5.08 9.24
N LEU A 106 -14.39 -5.65 8.23
CA LEU A 106 -13.21 -6.49 8.40
C LEU A 106 -12.05 -5.75 9.08
N SER A 107 -11.98 -4.43 8.88
CA SER A 107 -11.01 -3.54 9.56
C SER A 107 -11.10 -3.59 11.10
N SER A 108 -12.24 -4.00 11.65
CA SER A 108 -12.50 -4.12 13.09
C SER A 108 -12.72 -5.58 13.55
N ALA A 109 -12.18 -6.55 12.79
CA ALA A 109 -12.27 -7.96 13.12
C ALA A 109 -11.74 -8.29 14.51
N LYS A 110 -12.26 -9.37 15.09
CA LYS A 110 -11.73 -9.92 16.34
C LYS A 110 -10.50 -10.76 16.01
N ILE A 111 -9.42 -10.53 16.74
CA ILE A 111 -8.19 -11.29 16.59
C ILE A 111 -7.86 -11.94 17.92
N LYS A 112 -7.38 -13.19 17.88
CA LYS A 112 -6.79 -13.88 19.02
C LYS A 112 -5.43 -14.43 18.64
N GLY A 113 -4.43 -14.17 19.49
CA GLY A 113 -3.06 -14.67 19.31
C GLY A 113 -2.18 -13.71 18.50
N GLY A 114 -0.92 -14.11 18.28
CA GLY A 114 0.01 -13.37 17.41
C GLY A 114 0.60 -12.09 17.98
N GLY A 115 1.00 -12.10 19.26
CA GLY A 115 1.73 -10.98 19.85
C GLY A 115 0.95 -9.65 19.80
N ILE A 116 1.37 -8.73 18.93
CA ILE A 116 0.86 -7.36 18.85
C ILE A 116 -0.54 -7.22 18.23
N ASN A 117 -1.07 -8.27 17.58
CA ASN A 117 -2.34 -8.14 16.86
C ASN A 117 -3.54 -7.90 17.77
N ASN A 118 -3.52 -8.39 19.01
CA ASN A 118 -4.60 -8.11 19.97
C ASN A 118 -4.67 -6.60 20.26
N ASP A 119 -3.54 -5.95 20.54
CA ASP A 119 -3.47 -4.51 20.78
C ASP A 119 -3.96 -3.68 19.58
N ILE A 120 -3.63 -4.14 18.36
CA ILE A 120 -4.09 -3.51 17.10
C ILE A 120 -5.61 -3.70 16.93
N ALA A 121 -6.12 -4.90 17.19
CA ALA A 121 -7.54 -5.20 17.11
C ALA A 121 -8.34 -4.39 18.13
N ASP A 122 -7.85 -4.27 19.37
CA ASP A 122 -8.46 -3.47 20.43
C ASP A 122 -8.55 -2.00 20.02
N PHE A 123 -7.48 -1.44 19.43
CA PHE A 123 -7.51 -0.08 18.88
C PHE A 123 -8.60 0.07 17.81
N TYR A 124 -8.69 -0.83 16.84
CA TYR A 124 -9.69 -0.74 15.79
C TYR A 124 -11.12 -0.98 16.29
N GLN A 125 -11.31 -1.79 17.33
CA GLN A 125 -12.60 -2.01 17.98
C GLN A 125 -13.05 -0.79 18.79
N GLU A 126 -12.16 -0.17 19.56
CA GLU A 126 -12.43 1.10 20.28
C GLU A 126 -12.83 2.21 19.31
N HIS A 127 -12.26 2.21 18.10
CA HIS A 127 -12.51 3.20 17.06
C HIS A 127 -13.42 2.69 15.92
N ALA A 128 -14.26 1.67 16.17
CA ALA A 128 -15.04 0.98 15.13
C ALA A 128 -15.94 1.89 14.30
N ALA A 129 -16.46 2.99 14.88
CA ALA A 129 -17.26 3.96 14.14
C ALA A 129 -16.44 4.70 13.06
N MET A 130 -15.20 5.10 13.36
CA MET A 130 -14.29 5.69 12.37
C MET A 130 -13.93 4.66 11.29
N MET A 131 -13.66 3.42 11.69
CA MET A 131 -13.29 2.35 10.74
C MET A 131 -14.45 2.01 9.80
N LYS A 132 -15.68 1.97 10.31
CA LYS A 132 -16.88 1.80 9.48
C LYS A 132 -17.04 2.94 8.46
N THR A 133 -16.80 4.19 8.88
CA THR A 133 -16.84 5.33 7.97
C THR A 133 -15.76 5.23 6.90
N ARG A 134 -14.55 4.81 7.27
CA ARG A 134 -13.44 4.59 6.33
C ARG A 134 -13.80 3.52 5.30
N ASP A 135 -14.29 2.38 5.74
CA ASP A 135 -14.66 1.25 4.88
C ASP A 135 -15.78 1.67 3.91
N SER A 136 -16.79 2.40 4.40
CA SER A 136 -17.89 2.93 3.58
C SER A 136 -17.40 3.96 2.54
N LEU A 137 -16.49 4.86 2.90
CA LEU A 137 -15.91 5.83 1.96
C LEU A 137 -15.08 5.15 0.88
N LEU A 138 -14.26 4.16 1.24
CA LEU A 138 -13.47 3.38 0.28
C LEU A 138 -14.38 2.62 -0.70
N GLN A 139 -15.45 2.01 -0.20
CA GLN A 139 -16.45 1.35 -1.04
C GLN A 139 -17.14 2.35 -1.98
N ARG A 140 -17.59 3.50 -1.45
CA ARG A 140 -18.23 4.54 -2.26
C ARG A 140 -17.30 5.10 -3.32
N LEU A 141 -16.03 5.35 -3.00
CA LEU A 141 -15.00 5.78 -3.95
C LEU A 141 -14.80 4.73 -5.06
N ALA A 142 -14.79 3.43 -4.71
CA ALA A 142 -14.65 2.35 -5.68
C ALA A 142 -15.87 2.19 -6.61
N LEU A 143 -17.07 2.55 -6.14
CA LEU A 143 -18.33 2.45 -6.90
C LEU A 143 -18.70 3.75 -7.64
N THR A 144 -18.11 4.89 -7.28
CA THR A 144 -18.42 6.18 -7.89
C THR A 144 -17.86 6.21 -9.32
N PRO A 145 -18.70 6.42 -10.35
CA PRO A 145 -18.21 6.48 -11.72
C PRO A 145 -17.19 7.61 -11.95
N PRO A 146 -16.13 7.39 -12.77
CA PRO A 146 -15.11 8.37 -13.15
C PRO A 146 -15.65 9.76 -13.54
N GLU A 147 -16.84 9.81 -14.15
CA GLU A 147 -17.49 11.02 -14.63
C GLU A 147 -18.10 11.89 -13.50
N ASN A 148 -18.43 11.31 -12.34
CA ASN A 148 -19.09 12.01 -11.24
C ASN A 148 -18.08 12.75 -10.34
N ARG A 149 -17.45 13.78 -10.92
CA ARG A 149 -16.35 14.54 -10.28
C ARG A 149 -16.71 15.18 -8.95
N LYS A 150 -17.94 15.70 -8.82
CA LYS A 150 -18.39 16.40 -7.60
C LYS A 150 -18.44 15.43 -6.43
N GLU A 151 -19.07 14.28 -6.63
CA GLU A 151 -19.19 13.26 -5.59
C GLU A 151 -17.83 12.68 -5.19
N TYR A 152 -16.97 12.39 -6.17
CA TYR A 152 -15.64 11.88 -5.87
C TYR A 152 -14.78 12.88 -5.10
N THR A 153 -14.79 14.16 -5.50
CA THR A 153 -14.04 15.20 -4.78
C THR A 153 -14.56 15.35 -3.35
N ALA A 154 -15.88 15.30 -3.16
CA ALA A 154 -16.47 15.31 -1.82
C ALA A 154 -16.02 14.10 -0.99
N CYS A 155 -16.07 12.89 -1.55
CA CYS A 155 -15.64 11.67 -0.87
C CYS A 155 -14.14 11.70 -0.52
N GLN A 156 -13.29 12.19 -1.42
CA GLN A 156 -11.86 12.33 -1.18
C GLN A 156 -11.58 13.32 -0.03
N ASN A 157 -12.22 14.49 -0.03
CA ASN A 157 -12.05 15.47 1.05
C ASN A 157 -12.47 14.90 2.42
N ILE A 158 -13.55 14.12 2.46
CA ILE A 158 -13.98 13.43 3.67
C ILE A 158 -12.96 12.35 4.07
N SER A 159 -12.44 11.58 3.10
CA SER A 159 -11.40 10.58 3.33
C SER A 159 -10.13 11.21 3.92
N ASP A 160 -9.66 12.33 3.39
CA ASP A 160 -8.47 13.04 3.90
C ASP A 160 -8.71 13.59 5.30
N SER A 161 -9.93 14.06 5.60
CA SER A 161 -10.31 14.50 6.94
C SER A 161 -10.32 13.35 7.94
N LEU A 162 -10.91 12.22 7.56
CA LEU A 162 -10.96 11.01 8.38
C LEU A 162 -9.56 10.42 8.59
N SER A 163 -8.70 10.45 7.56
CA SER A 163 -7.29 10.06 7.64
C SER A 163 -6.55 10.86 8.72
N ARG A 164 -6.76 12.18 8.79
CA ARG A 164 -6.20 13.02 9.86
C ARG A 164 -6.78 12.70 11.23
N GLU A 165 -8.07 12.39 11.31
CA GLU A 165 -8.73 12.02 12.57
C GLU A 165 -8.19 10.69 13.13
N ILE A 166 -8.09 9.67 12.27
CA ILE A 166 -7.48 8.39 12.62
C ILE A 166 -6.01 8.59 13.02
N GLY A 167 -5.26 9.43 12.30
CA GLY A 167 -3.90 9.81 12.69
C GLY A 167 -3.82 10.38 14.11
N ARG A 168 -4.74 11.29 14.49
CA ARG A 168 -4.80 11.83 15.85
C ARG A 168 -5.14 10.77 16.90
N ALA A 169 -6.03 9.84 16.57
CA ALA A 169 -6.35 8.70 17.44
C ALA A 169 -5.12 7.81 17.68
N VAL A 170 -4.39 7.47 16.62
CA VAL A 170 -3.12 6.72 16.72
C VAL A 170 -2.08 7.49 17.53
N ALA A 171 -1.96 8.81 17.37
CA ALA A 171 -1.04 9.62 18.17
C ALA A 171 -1.41 9.62 19.66
N THR A 172 -2.72 9.66 19.98
CA THR A 172 -3.21 9.56 21.36
C THR A 172 -2.91 8.19 21.97
N TYR A 173 -3.11 7.12 21.19
CA TYR A 173 -2.72 5.77 21.59
C TYR A 173 -1.20 5.67 21.82
N ALA A 174 -0.40 6.28 20.95
CA ALA A 174 1.05 6.28 21.04
C ALA A 174 1.59 6.94 22.31
N ASP A 175 0.96 8.03 22.77
CA ASP A 175 1.38 8.73 23.99
C ASP A 175 1.34 7.83 25.23
N ARG A 176 0.36 6.94 25.29
CA ARG A 176 0.15 5.96 26.38
C ARG A 176 0.95 4.67 26.19
N ASN A 177 1.34 4.35 24.94
CA ASN A 177 1.91 3.06 24.55
C ASN A 177 3.29 3.18 23.88
N ARG A 178 4.12 4.13 24.32
CA ARG A 178 5.43 4.48 23.70
C ARG A 178 6.44 3.33 23.56
N ARG A 179 6.23 2.22 24.28
CA ARG A 179 7.07 1.01 24.26
C ARG A 179 6.47 -0.14 23.46
N SER A 180 5.28 0.02 22.88
CA SER A 180 4.58 -1.04 22.16
C SER A 180 4.95 -1.10 20.68
N ALA A 181 5.29 -2.29 20.21
CA ALA A 181 5.44 -2.61 18.79
C ALA A 181 4.12 -2.51 18.01
N ALA A 182 2.97 -2.62 18.68
CA ALA A 182 1.65 -2.37 18.10
C ALA A 182 1.49 -0.90 17.69
N THR A 183 2.05 0.03 18.45
CA THR A 183 2.02 1.45 18.09
C THR A 183 2.75 1.71 16.77
N VAL A 184 3.90 1.05 16.54
CA VAL A 184 4.63 1.17 15.26
C VAL A 184 3.79 0.64 14.10
N ALA A 185 3.09 -0.49 14.29
CA ALA A 185 2.16 -1.03 13.30
C ALA A 185 1.02 -0.05 12.97
N LEU A 186 0.39 0.53 14.00
CA LEU A 186 -0.70 1.49 13.82
C LEU A 186 -0.25 2.75 13.07
N VAL A 187 0.97 3.22 13.30
CA VAL A 187 1.57 4.33 12.52
C VAL A 187 1.73 3.92 11.05
N ALA A 188 2.35 2.77 10.78
CA ALA A 188 2.57 2.29 9.42
C ALA A 188 1.27 2.07 8.63
N GLU A 189 0.20 1.67 9.31
CA GLU A 189 -1.08 1.40 8.65
C GLU A 189 -1.93 2.64 8.39
N ASN A 190 -1.78 3.69 9.21
CA ASN A 190 -2.74 4.80 9.24
C ASN A 190 -2.12 6.19 9.00
N MET A 191 -0.78 6.34 9.01
CA MET A 191 -0.13 7.66 8.93
C MET A 191 0.76 7.87 7.69
N LEU A 192 0.90 6.87 6.80
CA LEU A 192 1.80 6.95 5.64
C LEU A 192 1.17 7.69 4.44
N LEU A 193 0.54 8.83 4.73
CA LEU A 193 -0.05 9.76 3.75
C LEU A 193 0.40 11.20 4.05
N PRO A 194 0.53 12.08 3.05
CA PRO A 194 1.10 13.42 3.22
C PRO A 194 0.42 14.27 4.29
N GLU A 195 -0.90 14.16 4.44
CA GLU A 195 -1.67 14.90 5.45
C GLU A 195 -1.32 14.52 6.90
N ASN A 196 -0.69 13.36 7.11
CA ASN A 196 -0.24 12.87 8.41
C ASN A 196 1.28 12.98 8.59
N LEU A 197 2.04 13.47 7.60
CA LEU A 197 3.50 13.47 7.62
C LEU A 197 4.13 14.09 8.90
N PRO A 198 3.77 15.32 9.32
CA PRO A 198 4.37 15.90 10.53
C PRO A 198 4.02 15.12 11.80
N LEU A 199 2.81 14.56 11.86
CA LEU A 199 2.34 13.78 12.99
C LEU A 199 3.03 12.41 13.05
N CYS A 200 3.23 11.77 11.89
CA CYS A 200 3.98 10.53 11.72
C CYS A 200 5.40 10.67 12.28
N ASP A 201 6.13 11.72 11.86
CA ASP A 201 7.49 11.99 12.33
C ASP A 201 7.51 12.25 13.86
N SER A 202 6.60 13.10 14.34
CA SER A 202 6.48 13.41 15.77
C SER A 202 6.21 12.17 16.63
N VAL A 203 5.29 11.30 16.20
CA VAL A 203 5.01 10.03 16.89
C VAL A 203 6.23 9.13 16.85
N MET A 204 6.89 9.01 15.70
CA MET A 204 8.11 8.20 15.60
C MET A 204 9.22 8.70 16.54
N GLN A 205 9.40 10.00 16.71
CA GLN A 205 10.36 10.54 17.68
C GLN A 205 9.98 10.22 19.13
N LEU A 206 8.69 10.13 19.44
CA LEU A 206 8.16 9.78 20.76
C LEU A 206 8.38 8.30 21.14
N LEU A 207 8.36 7.38 20.17
CA LEU A 207 8.46 5.94 20.43
C LEU A 207 9.86 5.52 20.88
N SER A 208 9.90 4.61 21.85
CA SER A 208 11.15 4.04 22.34
C SER A 208 11.90 3.28 21.23
N PRO A 209 13.26 3.22 21.28
CA PRO A 209 14.03 2.42 20.33
C PRO A 209 13.60 0.95 20.28
N LYS A 210 13.25 0.36 21.44
CA LYS A 210 12.78 -1.02 21.54
C LYS A 210 11.49 -1.26 20.76
N ALA A 211 10.49 -0.38 20.89
CA ALA A 211 9.24 -0.49 20.14
C ALA A 211 9.49 -0.56 18.62
N LYS A 212 10.38 0.30 18.11
CA LYS A 212 10.77 0.35 16.70
C LYS A 212 11.51 -0.92 16.27
N GLN A 213 12.44 -1.41 17.10
CA GLN A 213 13.22 -2.62 16.83
C GLN A 213 12.34 -3.88 16.81
N ASP A 214 11.34 -3.93 17.68
CA ASP A 214 10.41 -5.07 17.80
C ASP A 214 9.42 -5.19 16.64
N ASN A 215 9.25 -4.13 15.84
CA ASN A 215 8.45 -4.15 14.63
C ASN A 215 9.25 -3.66 13.41
N PRO A 216 10.22 -4.46 12.93
CA PRO A 216 11.18 -4.01 11.93
C PRO A 216 10.52 -3.79 10.55
N VAL A 217 9.46 -4.55 10.21
CA VAL A 217 8.70 -4.37 8.97
C VAL A 217 7.97 -3.02 8.95
N ALA A 218 7.23 -2.68 10.01
CA ALA A 218 6.51 -1.40 10.09
C ALA A 218 7.49 -0.23 10.22
N ARG A 219 8.54 -0.37 11.03
CA ARG A 219 9.60 0.63 11.17
C ARG A 219 10.19 0.99 9.80
N ARG A 220 10.55 -0.01 9.00
CA ARG A 220 11.14 0.20 7.68
C ARG A 220 10.18 0.96 6.76
N GLU A 221 8.91 0.59 6.72
CA GLU A 221 7.92 1.27 5.87
C GLU A 221 7.75 2.74 6.26
N ILE A 222 7.79 3.04 7.56
CA ILE A 222 7.69 4.41 8.08
C ILE A 222 8.97 5.20 7.76
N GLU A 223 10.15 4.64 8.06
CA GLU A 223 11.44 5.28 7.75
C GLU A 223 11.57 5.57 6.25
N GLN A 224 11.13 4.63 5.40
CA GLN A 224 11.08 4.82 3.96
C GLN A 224 10.12 5.97 3.59
N PHE A 225 8.90 6.00 4.14
CA PHE A 225 7.95 7.08 3.88
C PHE A 225 8.48 8.46 4.31
N LEU A 226 9.07 8.56 5.50
CA LEU A 226 9.64 9.82 6.00
C LEU A 226 10.80 10.27 5.11
N LYS A 227 11.69 9.34 4.73
CA LYS A 227 12.78 9.62 3.80
C LYS A 227 12.22 10.13 2.46
N GLU A 228 11.30 9.42 1.84
CA GLU A 228 10.70 9.79 0.54
C GLU A 228 9.96 11.14 0.59
N SER A 229 9.42 11.50 1.75
CA SER A 229 8.65 12.73 1.95
C SER A 229 9.50 13.96 2.24
N TYR A 230 10.63 13.81 2.95
CA TYR A 230 11.55 14.91 3.26
C TYR A 230 12.66 15.05 2.21
N ASP A 231 13.09 13.95 1.60
CA ASP A 231 14.12 13.91 0.55
C ASP A 231 13.46 14.02 -0.83
N ILE A 232 12.82 15.17 -1.07
CA ILE A 232 12.08 15.45 -2.32
C ILE A 232 13.02 15.34 -3.53
N ALA A 233 14.26 15.81 -3.38
CA ALA A 233 15.35 15.69 -4.35
C ALA A 233 16.48 14.85 -3.74
N SER A 234 16.61 13.62 -4.21
CA SER A 234 17.60 12.65 -3.72
C SER A 234 18.62 12.35 -4.81
N ASP A 235 19.90 12.21 -4.48
CA ASP A 235 20.92 11.67 -5.41
C ASP A 235 20.72 10.17 -5.75
N THR A 236 19.55 9.60 -5.44
CA THR A 236 19.18 8.24 -5.83
C THR A 236 19.00 8.18 -7.35
N LEU A 237 19.72 7.25 -7.97
CA LEU A 237 19.60 6.97 -9.40
C LEU A 237 18.31 6.23 -9.74
N PHE A 238 17.75 6.58 -10.89
CA PHE A 238 16.62 5.90 -11.52
C PHE A 238 16.89 4.41 -11.69
N LYS A 239 15.93 3.57 -11.30
CA LYS A 239 15.97 2.13 -11.52
C LYS A 239 15.00 1.70 -12.61
N GLY A 240 15.56 1.11 -13.66
CA GLY A 240 14.78 0.71 -14.81
C GLY A 240 13.70 -0.33 -14.51
N PHE A 241 12.65 -0.32 -15.33
CA PHE A 241 11.55 -1.28 -15.27
C PHE A 241 11.04 -1.62 -16.68
N SER A 242 10.11 -2.58 -16.78
CA SER A 242 9.48 -2.96 -18.04
C SER A 242 7.98 -3.12 -17.84
N LEU A 243 7.19 -2.48 -18.70
CA LEU A 243 5.73 -2.50 -18.66
C LEU A 243 5.14 -2.64 -20.06
N LYS A 244 3.84 -2.91 -20.13
CA LYS A 244 3.09 -2.94 -21.40
C LYS A 244 2.68 -1.54 -21.82
N ASN A 245 2.76 -1.26 -23.13
CA ASN A 245 2.24 -0.03 -23.74
C ASN A 245 0.83 -0.23 -24.33
N GLU A 246 0.29 0.81 -24.97
CA GLU A 246 -1.05 0.82 -25.56
C GLU A 246 -1.22 -0.17 -26.74
N LYS A 247 -0.12 -0.68 -27.29
CA LYS A 247 -0.06 -1.71 -28.33
C LYS A 247 0.23 -3.11 -27.77
N ASP A 248 0.10 -3.30 -26.46
CA ASP A 248 0.40 -4.54 -25.74
C ASP A 248 1.86 -5.03 -25.89
N SER A 249 2.73 -4.15 -26.38
CA SER A 249 4.16 -4.39 -26.52
C SER A 249 4.87 -4.08 -25.21
N THR A 250 5.84 -4.91 -24.82
CA THR A 250 6.65 -4.65 -23.62
C THR A 250 7.67 -3.57 -23.96
N VAL A 251 7.64 -2.47 -23.21
CA VAL A 251 8.60 -1.36 -23.30
C VAL A 251 9.48 -1.42 -22.06
N ARG A 252 10.79 -1.47 -22.29
CA ARG A 252 11.80 -1.37 -21.24
C ARG A 252 12.25 0.08 -21.11
N ILE A 253 12.25 0.60 -19.88
CA ILE A 253 12.80 1.90 -19.52
C ILE A 253 14.01 1.60 -18.63
N ASP A 254 15.22 1.62 -19.17
CA ASP A 254 16.44 1.23 -18.46
C ASP A 254 17.40 2.38 -18.17
N SER A 255 17.33 3.46 -18.96
CA SER A 255 18.13 4.66 -18.77
C SER A 255 17.34 5.91 -19.16
N LEU A 256 17.54 6.99 -18.40
CA LEU A 256 16.98 8.31 -18.64
C LEU A 256 18.08 9.38 -18.66
N TYR A 257 19.28 9.01 -19.11
CA TYR A 257 20.44 9.90 -19.17
C TYR A 257 20.34 10.88 -20.35
N GLY A 258 20.97 12.05 -20.19
CA GLY A 258 21.09 13.08 -21.21
C GLY A 258 19.86 13.99 -21.35
N LYS A 259 18.72 13.59 -20.77
CA LYS A 259 17.47 14.35 -20.91
C LYS A 259 16.58 14.18 -19.68
N PRO A 260 16.08 15.28 -19.06
CA PRO A 260 15.21 15.18 -17.90
C PRO A 260 13.95 14.37 -18.20
N ALA A 261 13.40 13.72 -17.19
CA ALA A 261 12.20 12.92 -17.33
C ALA A 261 11.18 13.21 -16.22
N VAL A 262 9.91 13.01 -16.53
CA VAL A 262 8.83 12.92 -15.55
C VAL A 262 8.19 11.55 -15.66
N LEU A 263 8.19 10.83 -14.54
CA LEU A 263 7.31 9.69 -14.35
C LEU A 263 6.01 10.19 -13.73
N HIS A 264 4.88 9.86 -14.35
CA HIS A 264 3.57 10.22 -13.84
C HIS A 264 2.73 9.00 -13.58
N PHE A 265 2.22 8.91 -12.36
CA PHE A 265 1.41 7.80 -11.89
C PHE A 265 -0.03 8.27 -11.77
N TRP A 266 -0.94 7.59 -12.45
CA TRP A 266 -2.37 7.93 -12.48
C TRP A 266 -3.25 6.70 -12.63
N SER A 267 -4.57 6.88 -12.64
CA SER A 267 -5.52 5.79 -12.94
C SER A 267 -6.70 6.35 -13.73
N ALA A 268 -7.09 5.64 -14.78
CA ALA A 268 -8.26 5.92 -15.62
C ALA A 268 -9.57 5.69 -14.86
N SER A 269 -9.55 4.90 -13.79
CA SER A 269 -10.67 4.71 -12.87
C SER A 269 -10.88 5.86 -11.88
N LEU A 270 -9.98 6.85 -11.78
CA LEU A 270 -10.14 7.99 -10.89
C LEU A 270 -10.83 9.19 -11.59
N PRO A 271 -11.86 9.81 -10.97
CA PRO A 271 -12.49 11.06 -11.41
C PRO A 271 -11.60 12.31 -11.45
N LYS A 272 -10.56 12.35 -12.30
CA LYS A 272 -9.83 13.58 -12.67
C LYS A 272 -9.24 13.51 -14.09
N ASN A 273 -10.09 13.46 -15.13
CA ASN A 273 -9.64 13.70 -16.52
C ASN A 273 -9.39 15.19 -16.84
N GLY A 274 -9.61 16.12 -15.90
CA GLY A 274 -9.33 17.55 -16.08
C GLY A 274 -7.98 17.99 -15.50
N ALA A 275 -7.66 17.59 -14.26
CA ALA A 275 -6.45 18.02 -13.54
C ALA A 275 -5.26 17.05 -13.67
N ASN A 276 -5.50 15.75 -13.88
CA ASN A 276 -4.42 14.79 -14.13
C ASN A 276 -3.90 14.92 -15.57
N ASN A 277 -4.80 15.27 -16.50
CA ASN A 277 -4.44 15.73 -17.83
C ASN A 277 -3.98 17.18 -17.83
N SER A 278 -4.35 18.05 -16.88
CA SER A 278 -3.88 19.45 -16.96
C SER A 278 -2.37 19.49 -16.87
N TRP A 279 -1.71 18.80 -15.94
CA TRP A 279 -0.24 18.83 -15.92
C TRP A 279 0.37 18.09 -17.13
N LEU A 280 -0.17 16.92 -17.54
CA LEU A 280 0.33 16.18 -18.72
C LEU A 280 0.21 17.03 -19.98
N ASN A 281 -0.91 17.72 -20.13
CA ASN A 281 -1.21 18.63 -21.22
C ASN A 281 -0.36 19.89 -21.12
N ASP A 282 -0.19 20.46 -19.92
CA ASP A 282 0.66 21.63 -19.65
C ASP A 282 2.13 21.29 -19.97
N ALA A 283 2.65 20.15 -19.50
CA ALA A 283 3.99 19.69 -19.82
C ALA A 283 4.14 19.38 -21.31
N THR A 284 3.12 18.78 -21.91
CA THR A 284 3.04 18.53 -23.36
C THR A 284 3.10 19.82 -24.16
N PHE A 285 2.43 20.87 -23.68
CA PHE A 285 2.29 22.17 -24.32
C PHE A 285 3.51 23.08 -24.10
N HIS A 286 4.05 23.14 -22.88
CA HIS A 286 5.12 24.05 -22.49
C HIS A 286 6.52 23.54 -22.81
N PHE A 287 6.72 22.23 -22.88
CA PHE A 287 8.02 21.65 -23.21
C PHE A 287 7.95 20.95 -24.57
N PRO A 288 8.94 21.10 -25.45
CA PRO A 288 9.02 20.28 -26.66
C PRO A 288 9.44 18.84 -26.34
N ASP A 289 9.17 17.92 -27.26
CA ASP A 289 9.63 16.52 -27.16
C ASP A 289 11.14 16.40 -27.01
N SER A 290 11.92 17.34 -27.53
CA SER A 290 13.38 17.37 -27.37
C SER A 290 13.85 17.82 -25.98
N ALA A 291 13.00 18.46 -25.17
CA ALA A 291 13.41 19.00 -23.88
C ALA A 291 13.28 18.01 -22.72
N ILE A 292 12.21 17.21 -22.68
CA ILE A 292 11.92 16.28 -21.58
C ILE A 292 11.35 14.93 -22.06
N HIS A 293 11.58 13.86 -21.31
CA HIS A 293 10.86 12.60 -21.44
C HIS A 293 9.59 12.64 -20.58
N ILE A 294 8.45 12.29 -21.17
CA ILE A 294 7.20 12.08 -20.45
C ILE A 294 6.92 10.58 -20.43
N ILE A 295 6.88 9.99 -19.25
CA ILE A 295 6.54 8.58 -19.02
C ILE A 295 5.30 8.53 -18.14
N SER A 296 4.18 8.17 -18.74
CA SER A 296 2.87 8.10 -18.08
C SER A 296 2.53 6.65 -17.78
N ILE A 297 2.30 6.34 -16.50
CA ILE A 297 2.12 4.99 -15.96
C ILE A 297 0.74 4.93 -15.30
N ALA A 298 -0.16 4.18 -15.92
CA ALA A 298 -1.50 3.93 -15.40
C ALA A 298 -1.49 2.76 -14.40
N PHE A 299 -1.94 3.00 -13.18
CA PHE A 299 -2.19 2.01 -12.13
C PHE A 299 -3.64 1.53 -12.22
N ASP A 300 -3.95 0.82 -13.31
CA ASP A 300 -5.27 0.30 -13.62
C ASP A 300 -5.22 -1.20 -13.92
N LEU A 301 -6.26 -1.90 -13.50
CA LEU A 301 -6.50 -3.30 -13.86
C LEU A 301 -7.16 -3.44 -15.23
N ASP A 302 -8.05 -2.50 -15.55
CA ASP A 302 -8.81 -2.50 -16.79
C ASP A 302 -8.02 -1.80 -17.90
N THR A 303 -7.25 -2.60 -18.64
CA THR A 303 -6.52 -2.15 -19.82
C THR A 303 -7.43 -1.55 -20.89
N ALA A 304 -8.68 -2.00 -21.01
CA ALA A 304 -9.61 -1.50 -22.01
C ALA A 304 -10.09 -0.09 -21.65
N LEU A 305 -10.45 0.14 -20.38
CA LEU A 305 -10.78 1.46 -19.85
C LEU A 305 -9.61 2.43 -20.03
N TRP A 306 -8.39 2.00 -19.70
CA TRP A 306 -7.19 2.81 -19.91
C TRP A 306 -7.00 3.19 -21.40
N LYS A 307 -7.05 2.22 -22.31
CA LYS A 307 -6.94 2.46 -23.76
C LYS A 307 -8.06 3.39 -24.28
N GLN A 308 -9.27 3.27 -23.75
CA GLN A 308 -10.37 4.18 -24.08
C GLN A 308 -10.08 5.61 -23.60
N ASN A 309 -9.58 5.77 -22.38
CA ASN A 309 -9.20 7.07 -21.84
C ASN A 309 -8.11 7.75 -22.70
N LEU A 310 -7.11 6.98 -23.15
CA LEU A 310 -6.07 7.47 -24.05
C LEU A 310 -6.61 7.95 -25.41
N ARG A 311 -7.63 7.29 -25.96
CA ARG A 311 -8.28 7.74 -27.22
C ARG A 311 -9.04 9.05 -27.03
N ASN A 312 -9.68 9.22 -25.89
CA ASN A 312 -10.48 10.41 -25.59
C ASN A 312 -9.60 11.61 -25.16
N ASN A 313 -8.42 11.35 -24.61
CA ASN A 313 -7.50 12.36 -24.11
C ASN A 313 -6.08 12.09 -24.64
N PRO A 314 -5.79 12.42 -25.91
CA PRO A 314 -4.47 12.19 -26.48
C PRO A 314 -3.44 13.16 -25.88
N TYR A 315 -2.22 12.65 -25.62
CA TYR A 315 -1.05 13.42 -25.19
C TYR A 315 0.23 12.79 -25.73
N ARG A 316 1.37 13.48 -25.71
CA ARG A 316 2.67 12.94 -26.17
C ARG A 316 3.39 12.13 -25.08
N GLY A 317 4.42 11.37 -25.45
CA GLY A 317 5.23 10.59 -24.52
C GLY A 317 4.83 9.12 -24.38
N THR A 318 5.63 8.39 -23.60
CA THR A 318 5.52 6.93 -23.39
C THR A 318 4.34 6.62 -22.47
N LYS A 319 3.46 5.70 -22.88
CA LYS A 319 2.25 5.32 -22.14
C LYS A 319 2.38 3.87 -21.71
N LEU A 320 2.29 3.63 -20.41
CA LEU A 320 2.49 2.33 -19.80
C LEU A 320 1.34 2.03 -18.83
N ILE A 321 1.11 0.75 -18.58
CA ILE A 321 0.15 0.27 -17.58
C ILE A 321 0.83 -0.72 -16.62
N GLU A 322 0.57 -0.54 -15.32
CA GLU A 322 1.00 -1.43 -14.24
C GLU A 322 -0.24 -1.94 -13.49
N PRO A 323 -0.72 -3.15 -13.82
CA PRO A 323 -1.96 -3.68 -13.27
C PRO A 323 -1.88 -4.03 -11.79
N ARG A 324 -0.69 -4.18 -11.20
CA ARG A 324 -0.55 -4.43 -9.76
C ARG A 324 -0.70 -3.15 -8.93
N ARG A 325 -0.83 -1.98 -9.56
CA ARG A 325 -1.10 -0.69 -8.91
C ARG A 325 -0.09 -0.41 -7.78
N PHE A 326 -0.58 0.01 -6.61
CA PHE A 326 0.21 0.25 -5.39
C PHE A 326 0.97 -0.98 -4.87
N ASN A 327 0.62 -2.19 -5.34
CA ASN A 327 1.29 -3.43 -4.93
C ASN A 327 2.46 -3.79 -5.86
N SER A 328 2.72 -2.99 -6.90
CA SER A 328 3.83 -3.20 -7.80
C SER A 328 5.18 -2.90 -7.14
N ALA A 329 6.23 -3.56 -7.61
CA ALA A 329 7.61 -3.20 -7.25
C ALA A 329 7.94 -1.75 -7.64
N ILE A 330 7.31 -1.24 -8.71
CA ILE A 330 7.45 0.15 -9.17
C ILE A 330 6.87 1.11 -8.11
N ALA A 331 5.70 0.83 -7.55
CA ALA A 331 5.11 1.67 -6.51
C ALA A 331 6.02 1.76 -5.27
N GLN A 332 6.66 0.65 -4.89
CA GLN A 332 7.58 0.63 -3.75
C GLN A 332 8.91 1.30 -4.04
N GLU A 333 9.49 1.07 -5.21
CA GLU A 333 10.76 1.67 -5.63
C GLU A 333 10.68 3.19 -5.70
N TYR A 334 9.52 3.72 -6.13
CA TYR A 334 9.31 5.15 -6.33
C TYR A 334 8.45 5.84 -5.26
N GLY A 335 8.11 5.15 -4.17
CA GLY A 335 7.36 5.73 -3.04
C GLY A 335 5.91 6.12 -3.38
N ILE A 336 5.28 5.45 -4.34
CA ILE A 336 3.93 5.78 -4.83
C ILE A 336 2.88 5.20 -3.89
N ARG A 337 2.33 6.05 -3.02
CA ARG A 337 1.33 5.68 -1.99
C ARG A 337 -0.06 6.20 -2.26
N GLN A 338 -0.19 7.16 -3.17
CA GLN A 338 -1.45 7.77 -3.58
C GLN A 338 -1.39 8.16 -5.05
N LEU A 339 -2.55 8.40 -5.66
CA LEU A 339 -2.66 8.87 -7.04
C LEU A 339 -3.52 10.14 -7.10
N PRO A 340 -3.23 11.07 -8.02
CA PRO A 340 -2.06 11.09 -8.90
C PRO A 340 -0.75 11.33 -8.13
N ASN A 341 0.38 10.98 -8.72
CA ASN A 341 1.72 11.26 -8.20
C ASN A 341 2.72 11.47 -9.35
N ASN A 342 3.86 12.09 -9.08
CA ASN A 342 4.93 12.27 -10.05
C ASN A 342 6.32 12.12 -9.43
N VAL A 343 7.28 11.74 -10.28
CA VAL A 343 8.71 11.69 -9.96
C VAL A 343 9.46 12.40 -11.08
N VAL A 344 10.29 13.38 -10.73
CA VAL A 344 11.11 14.15 -11.67
C VAL A 344 12.55 13.65 -11.62
N ILE A 345 13.13 13.44 -12.79
CA ILE A 345 14.47 12.88 -12.98
C ILE A 345 15.30 13.87 -13.78
N ASP A 346 16.53 14.14 -13.35
CA ASP A 346 17.46 15.02 -14.06
C ASP A 346 18.19 14.32 -15.22
N ARG A 347 19.10 15.04 -15.88
CA ARG A 347 19.89 14.50 -17.01
C ARG A 347 20.90 13.42 -16.60
N GLN A 348 21.24 13.35 -15.32
CA GLN A 348 22.11 12.35 -14.74
C GLN A 348 21.31 11.14 -14.23
N GLY A 349 20.02 11.07 -14.53
CA GLY A 349 19.18 9.97 -14.07
C GLY A 349 18.90 10.00 -12.56
N ARG A 350 19.13 11.11 -11.86
CA ARG A 350 18.85 11.25 -10.42
C ARG A 350 17.43 11.73 -10.19
N ILE A 351 16.81 11.26 -9.11
CA ILE A 351 15.47 11.71 -8.72
C ILE A 351 15.54 13.06 -8.02
N VAL A 352 15.17 14.13 -8.72
CA VAL A 352 15.25 15.51 -8.22
C VAL A 352 13.91 16.08 -7.76
N GLY A 353 12.83 15.31 -7.84
CA GLY A 353 11.52 15.74 -7.36
C GLY A 353 10.56 14.57 -7.16
N ARG A 354 9.68 14.68 -6.16
CA ARG A 354 8.61 13.71 -5.87
C ARG A 354 7.32 14.43 -5.49
N ASN A 355 6.19 13.90 -5.94
CA ASN A 355 4.84 14.35 -5.58
C ASN A 355 4.66 15.88 -5.68
N LEU A 356 5.27 16.50 -6.70
CA LEU A 356 5.27 17.94 -6.87
C LEU A 356 3.92 18.43 -7.39
N LYS A 357 3.49 19.62 -6.95
CA LYS A 357 2.35 20.31 -7.60
C LYS A 357 2.76 20.76 -9.00
N SER A 358 1.78 21.01 -9.87
CA SER A 358 2.03 21.38 -11.27
C SER A 358 2.99 22.57 -11.42
N THR A 359 2.83 23.61 -10.58
CA THR A 359 3.70 24.80 -10.61
C THR A 359 5.12 24.53 -10.15
N GLU A 360 5.29 23.72 -9.10
CA GLU A 360 6.60 23.33 -8.55
C GLU A 360 7.35 22.46 -9.56
N MET A 361 6.65 21.50 -10.16
CA MET A 361 7.19 20.61 -11.18
C MET A 361 7.60 21.37 -12.44
N ALA A 362 6.76 22.30 -12.93
CA ALA A 362 7.08 23.10 -14.11
C ALA A 362 8.33 23.98 -13.90
N ALA A 363 8.45 24.61 -12.72
CA ALA A 363 9.63 25.38 -12.36
C ALA A 363 10.89 24.51 -12.33
N LEU A 364 10.82 23.34 -11.68
CA LEU A 364 11.94 22.41 -11.61
C LEU A 364 12.36 21.90 -12.99
N LEU A 365 11.41 21.52 -13.85
CA LEU A 365 11.69 21.09 -15.22
C LEU A 365 12.34 22.21 -16.04
N GLN A 366 11.90 23.45 -15.87
CA GLN A 366 12.48 24.60 -16.55
C GLN A 366 13.92 24.87 -16.09
N GLU A 367 14.21 24.68 -14.81
CA GLU A 367 15.57 24.78 -14.26
C GLU A 367 16.47 23.67 -14.82
N ILE A 368 16.12 22.40 -14.61
CA ILE A 368 16.97 21.26 -14.99
C ILE A 368 17.08 21.07 -16.50
N SER A 369 16.14 21.60 -17.30
CA SER A 369 16.25 21.60 -18.76
C SER A 369 17.21 22.65 -19.30
N ARG A 370 17.58 23.69 -18.52
CA ARG A 370 18.55 24.72 -18.93
C ARG A 370 19.99 24.38 -18.52
N THR A 371 20.18 23.61 -17.45
CA THR A 371 21.49 23.24 -16.92
C THR A 371 22.23 22.31 -17.89
N ARG A 372 23.32 22.79 -18.51
CA ARG A 372 24.20 21.93 -19.32
C ARG A 372 24.80 20.85 -18.43
N VAL A 373 24.86 19.62 -18.93
CA VAL A 373 25.68 18.57 -18.31
C VAL A 373 27.13 18.99 -18.54
N GLU A 374 27.82 19.46 -17.50
CA GLU A 374 29.28 19.48 -17.57
C GLU A 374 29.74 18.02 -17.70
N PRO A 375 30.65 17.71 -18.65
CA PRO A 375 31.17 16.36 -18.80
C PRO A 375 31.87 16.00 -17.49
N THR A 376 31.23 15.12 -16.72
CA THR A 376 31.87 14.49 -15.57
C THR A 376 32.72 13.38 -16.14
N ASP A 377 34.04 13.53 -16.03
CA ASP A 377 34.98 12.46 -16.31
C ASP A 377 34.59 11.22 -15.51
N SER A 378 34.58 10.07 -16.19
CA SER A 378 34.36 8.70 -15.68
C SER A 378 32.91 8.23 -15.46
N ILE A 379 32.41 7.48 -16.45
CA ILE A 379 31.41 6.42 -16.26
C ILE A 379 32.20 5.15 -15.88
N PRO A 380 31.93 4.49 -14.74
CA PRO A 380 32.47 3.15 -14.51
C PRO A 380 31.73 2.16 -15.41
N HIS A 381 32.50 1.43 -16.21
CA HIS A 381 32.05 0.37 -17.13
C HIS A 381 31.41 -0.83 -16.42
#